data_AF-A0A6A5G793-F1
#
_entry.id   AF-A0A6A5G793-F1
#
_cell.length_a   1.000
_cell.length_b   1.000
_cell.length_c   1.000
_cell.angle_alpha   90.00
_cell.angle_beta   90.00
_cell.angle_gamma   90.00
#
_symmetry.space_group_name_H-M   'P 1'
#
loop_
_entity.id
_entity.type
_entity.pdbx_description
1 polymer ?
#
loop_
_entity_poly.entity_id
_entity_poly.type
_entity_poly.pdbx_seq_one_letter_code
_entity_poly.pdbx_strand_id
1 'polypeptide(L)'
;MTIAISLHQSKELSPEEKDLRIYYYPFTYFHSVLSRKIQKCSKVTEKEMDMLKEKLTGEWKWKQYEVCDKLVENCTFKLQLTFITMLLCAVVSKDILDMARLDFWIQCCIFGIESVLFLVIVQQLWCQRRQIKSECESEKKIIEEDIENGCNTRFCFDSHNKSDKEQLMILKNLYSQEIDPLNEKIQLLHNQTFCWTMFSTSVIILFCWYCAAQPVMKAFKTGSNEDIKLARRSVALAVWVTLQVSAITWKEIVGKGNRIFFNFLR
;
A
#
# COMPACT_ATOMS: atom_id res chain seq x y z
N MET A 1 -23.98 -22.09 47.98
CA MET A 1 -22.65 -22.17 47.33
C MET A 1 -22.42 -20.81 46.70
N THR A 2 -21.66 -19.94 47.38
CA THR A 2 -21.55 -18.52 47.07
C THR A 2 -20.09 -18.25 46.74
N ILE A 3 -19.80 -17.94 45.47
CA ILE A 3 -18.42 -17.71 45.00
C ILE A 3 -18.14 -16.22 45.18
N ALA A 4 -17.24 -15.90 46.11
CA ALA A 4 -16.72 -14.55 46.32
C ALA A 4 -15.74 -14.18 45.21
N ILE A 5 -16.06 -13.12 44.45
CA ILE A 5 -15.15 -12.52 43.48
C ILE A 5 -14.36 -11.44 44.21
N SER A 6 -13.08 -11.71 44.43
CA SER A 6 -12.10 -10.77 44.95
C SER A 6 -11.86 -9.64 43.93
N LEU A 7 -12.44 -8.47 44.21
CA LEU A 7 -12.14 -7.19 43.56
C LEU A 7 -10.71 -6.76 43.95
N HIS A 8 -9.73 -7.10 43.11
CA HIS A 8 -8.43 -6.47 43.17
C HIS A 8 -8.56 -5.08 42.55
N GLN A 9 -8.87 -4.07 43.39
CA GLN A 9 -8.75 -2.66 43.02
C GLN A 9 -7.29 -2.40 42.64
N SER A 10 -6.99 -2.34 41.35
CA SER A 10 -5.76 -1.72 40.87
C SER A 10 -5.85 -0.25 41.24
N LYS A 11 -4.99 0.19 42.17
CA LYS A 11 -4.71 1.59 42.45
C LYS A 11 -4.59 2.34 41.12
N GLU A 12 -5.59 3.16 40.82
CA GLU A 12 -5.52 4.20 39.80
C GLU A 12 -4.39 5.15 40.22
N LEU A 13 -3.20 4.94 39.65
CA LEU A 13 -2.21 5.99 39.54
C LEU A 13 -2.77 7.00 38.53
N SER A 14 -3.31 8.09 39.07
CA SER A 14 -3.57 9.34 38.36
C SER A 14 -2.45 9.58 37.34
N PRO A 15 -2.73 9.67 36.03
CA PRO A 15 -1.73 10.11 35.08
C PRO A 15 -1.41 11.57 35.44
N GLU A 16 -0.20 11.84 35.89
CA GLU A 16 0.31 13.20 35.89
C GLU A 16 0.10 13.76 34.48
N GLU A 17 -0.63 14.87 34.36
CA GLU A 17 -0.89 15.63 33.13
C GLU A 17 0.39 16.14 32.42
N LYS A 18 1.57 15.78 32.93
CA LYS A 18 2.86 16.01 32.31
C LYS A 18 3.18 14.83 31.40
N ASP A 19 2.88 15.00 30.10
CA ASP A 19 3.54 14.34 28.94
C ASP A 19 2.62 13.79 27.84
N LEU A 20 1.33 14.15 27.83
CA LEU A 20 0.45 13.85 26.67
C LEU A 20 0.89 14.56 25.36
N ARG A 21 1.67 15.65 25.43
CA ARG A 21 2.28 16.27 24.24
C ARG A 21 3.41 15.44 23.65
N ILE A 22 4.06 14.58 24.43
CA ILE A 22 5.21 13.81 23.96
C ILE A 22 4.78 12.80 22.90
N TYR A 23 3.59 12.20 23.04
CA TYR A 23 3.13 11.14 22.13
C TYR A 23 2.56 11.62 20.79
N TYR A 24 2.09 12.86 20.68
CA TYR A 24 1.37 13.32 19.48
C TYR A 24 2.20 14.08 18.45
N TYR A 25 3.36 14.63 18.82
CA TYR A 25 4.10 15.51 17.93
C TYR A 25 5.25 14.81 17.20
N PRO A 26 5.35 14.95 15.86
CA PRO A 26 6.41 14.34 15.07
C PRO A 26 7.79 14.91 15.40
N PHE A 27 8.85 14.18 15.03
CA PHE A 27 10.25 14.54 15.20
C PHE A 27 10.53 15.96 14.72
N THR A 28 10.03 16.32 13.53
CA THR A 28 10.22 17.64 12.90
C THR A 28 9.67 18.78 13.77
N TYR A 29 8.52 18.57 14.42
CA TYR A 29 7.96 19.54 15.35
C TYR A 29 8.86 19.68 16.59
N PHE A 30 9.23 18.55 17.20
CA PHE A 30 10.02 18.56 18.44
C PHE A 30 11.44 19.12 18.22
N HIS A 31 12.06 18.79 17.10
CA HIS A 31 13.32 19.37 16.61
C HIS A 31 13.22 20.90 16.50
N SER A 32 12.14 21.41 15.89
CA SER A 32 11.93 22.85 15.74
C SER A 32 11.77 23.59 17.08
N VAL A 33 11.14 22.95 18.06
CA VAL A 33 10.96 23.50 19.41
C VAL A 33 12.31 23.61 20.12
N LEU A 34 13.11 22.56 20.06
CA LEU A 34 14.46 22.54 20.66
C LEU A 34 15.41 23.51 19.96
N SER A 35 15.33 23.62 18.64
CA SER A 35 16.10 24.60 17.86
C SER A 35 15.80 26.04 18.30
N ARG A 36 14.53 26.38 18.55
CA ARG A 36 14.14 27.69 19.09
C ARG A 36 14.65 27.93 20.51
N LYS A 37 14.69 26.91 21.37
CA LYS A 37 15.24 27.04 22.73
C LYS A 37 16.73 27.37 22.69
N ILE A 38 17.49 26.65 21.87
CA ILE A 38 18.93 26.90 21.66
C ILE A 38 19.16 28.31 21.11
N GLN A 39 18.34 28.75 20.13
CA GLN A 39 18.42 30.10 19.58
C GLN A 39 18.17 31.19 20.62
N LYS A 40 17.33 30.91 21.63
CA LYS A 40 17.07 31.79 22.78
C LYS A 40 18.09 31.62 23.91
N CYS A 41 19.20 30.93 23.68
CA CYS A 41 20.22 30.59 24.68
C CYS A 41 19.66 29.89 25.93
N SER A 42 18.51 29.22 25.80
CA SER A 42 17.94 28.41 26.87
C SER A 42 18.61 27.04 26.87
N LYS A 43 18.99 26.54 28.06
CA LYS A 43 19.57 25.20 28.21
C LYS A 43 18.57 24.14 27.77
N VAL A 44 19.01 23.22 26.91
CA VAL A 44 18.28 22.00 26.61
C VAL A 44 18.65 20.98 27.67
N THR A 45 17.66 20.28 28.20
CA THR A 45 17.90 19.21 29.18
C THR A 45 18.29 17.91 28.47
N GLU A 46 19.12 17.09 29.09
CA GLU A 46 19.51 15.77 28.56
C GLU A 46 18.27 14.91 28.27
N LYS A 47 17.27 14.96 29.16
CA LYS A 47 15.98 14.29 28.99
C LYS A 47 15.22 14.73 27.72
N GLU A 48 15.32 15.99 27.32
CA GLU A 48 14.70 16.48 26.07
C GLU A 48 15.44 15.97 24.83
N MET A 49 16.77 15.83 24.89
CA MET A 49 17.55 15.25 23.79
C MET A 49 17.30 13.75 23.66
N ASP A 50 17.21 13.02 24.76
CA ASP A 50 16.91 11.59 24.75
C ASP A 50 15.51 11.32 24.22
N MET A 51 14.53 12.15 24.57
CA MET A 51 13.19 12.10 24.01
C MET A 51 13.17 12.38 22.49
N LEU A 52 14.00 13.31 22.00
CA LEU A 52 14.13 13.56 20.57
C LEU A 52 14.75 12.34 19.84
N LYS A 53 15.73 11.66 20.44
CA LYS A 53 16.30 10.41 19.92
C LYS A 53 15.25 9.28 19.89
N GLU A 54 14.52 9.11 20.98
CA GLU A 54 13.45 8.10 21.08
C GLU A 54 12.39 8.30 19.99
N LYS A 55 12.01 9.56 19.74
CA LYS A 55 11.09 9.91 18.65
C LYS A 55 11.66 9.60 17.26
N LEU A 56 12.93 9.91 17.02
CA LEU A 56 13.58 9.61 15.75
C LEU A 56 13.55 8.09 15.49
N THR A 57 13.93 7.30 16.48
CA THR A 57 13.92 5.83 16.41
C THR A 57 12.51 5.29 16.20
N GLY A 58 11.53 5.83 16.92
CA GLY A 58 10.12 5.46 16.79
C GLY A 58 9.56 5.74 15.40
N GLU A 59 9.82 6.93 14.85
CA GLU A 59 9.39 7.28 13.49
C GLU A 59 10.07 6.43 12.43
N TRP A 60 11.38 6.21 12.55
CA TRP A 60 12.12 5.33 11.63
C TRP A 60 11.55 3.90 11.63
N LYS A 61 11.28 3.34 12.81
CA LYS A 61 10.67 2.00 12.97
C LYS A 61 9.30 1.93 12.31
N TRP A 62 8.44 2.91 12.60
CA TRP A 62 7.11 3.00 12.00
C TRP A 62 7.18 3.08 10.47
N LYS A 63 8.10 3.87 9.94
CA LYS A 63 8.29 4.04 8.50
C LYS A 63 8.81 2.79 7.80
N GLN A 64 9.72 2.05 8.43
CA GLN A 64 10.14 0.74 7.93
C GLN A 64 8.97 -0.24 7.84
N TYR A 65 8.12 -0.29 8.87
CA TYR A 65 6.94 -1.14 8.85
C TYR A 65 5.95 -0.72 7.77
N GLU A 66 5.72 0.59 7.60
CA GLU A 66 4.86 1.13 6.55
C GLU A 66 5.36 0.77 5.14
N VAL A 67 6.68 0.87 4.88
CA VAL A 67 7.28 0.43 3.61
C VAL A 67 7.03 -1.05 3.37
N CYS A 68 7.29 -1.88 4.38
CA CYS A 68 7.13 -3.33 4.30
C CYS A 68 5.68 -3.74 3.99
N ASP A 69 4.73 -3.16 4.73
CA ASP A 69 3.32 -3.46 4.54
C ASP A 69 2.86 -3.01 3.14
N LYS A 70 3.29 -1.83 2.66
CA LYS A 70 2.99 -1.33 1.31
C LYS A 70 3.57 -2.20 0.20
N LEU A 71 4.77 -2.76 0.38
CA LEU A 71 5.37 -3.68 -0.59
C LEU A 71 4.53 -4.97 -0.71
N VAL A 72 4.12 -5.55 0.42
CA VAL A 72 3.29 -6.76 0.45
C VAL A 72 1.90 -6.50 -0.14
N GLU A 73 1.29 -5.34 0.16
CA GLU A 73 0.04 -4.89 -0.45
C GLU A 73 0.16 -4.80 -1.97
N ASN A 74 1.20 -4.14 -2.49
CA ASN A 74 1.43 -3.99 -3.94
C ASN A 74 1.59 -5.36 -4.64
N CYS A 75 2.33 -6.30 -4.04
CA CYS A 75 2.42 -7.67 -4.56
C CYS A 75 1.07 -8.40 -4.54
N THR A 76 0.28 -8.22 -3.49
CA THR A 76 -1.06 -8.80 -3.38
C THR A 76 -1.99 -8.23 -4.46
N PHE A 77 -1.91 -6.93 -4.71
CA PHE A 77 -2.66 -6.26 -5.77
C PHE A 77 -2.29 -6.79 -7.16
N LYS A 78 -1.00 -6.94 -7.44
CA LYS A 78 -0.52 -7.55 -8.69
C LYS A 78 -1.06 -8.97 -8.90
N LEU A 79 -1.04 -9.81 -7.85
CA LEU A 79 -1.61 -11.16 -7.90
C LEU A 79 -3.11 -11.14 -8.23
N GLN A 80 -3.87 -10.26 -7.59
CA GLN A 80 -5.31 -10.10 -7.88
C GLN A 80 -5.54 -9.67 -9.33
N LEU A 81 -4.76 -8.69 -9.82
CA LEU A 81 -4.85 -8.23 -11.19
C LEU A 81 -4.53 -9.35 -12.19
N THR A 82 -3.48 -10.14 -11.95
CA THR A 82 -3.13 -11.29 -12.79
C THR A 82 -4.26 -12.31 -12.84
N PHE A 83 -4.90 -12.59 -11.71
CA PHE A 83 -6.03 -13.52 -11.65
C PHE A 83 -7.25 -13.01 -12.43
N ILE A 84 -7.58 -11.73 -12.29
CA ILE A 84 -8.64 -11.10 -13.08
C ILE A 84 -8.32 -11.22 -14.57
N THR A 85 -7.12 -10.79 -14.98
CA THR A 85 -6.69 -10.86 -16.39
C THR A 85 -6.74 -12.28 -16.94
N MET A 86 -6.35 -13.30 -16.17
CA MET A 86 -6.45 -14.69 -16.56
C MET A 86 -7.89 -15.10 -16.86
N LEU A 87 -8.86 -14.73 -16.01
CA LEU A 87 -10.28 -15.00 -16.25
C LEU A 87 -10.78 -14.28 -17.49
N LEU A 88 -10.39 -13.02 -17.69
CA LEU A 88 -10.77 -12.25 -18.87
C LEU A 88 -10.23 -12.88 -20.15
N CYS A 89 -8.94 -13.25 -20.16
CA CYS A 89 -8.31 -13.91 -21.29
C CYS A 89 -8.98 -15.25 -21.59
N ALA A 90 -9.33 -16.06 -20.58
CA ALA A 90 -10.03 -17.32 -20.80
C ALA A 90 -11.40 -17.13 -21.50
N VAL A 91 -12.16 -16.08 -21.14
CA VAL A 91 -13.43 -15.75 -21.81
C VAL A 91 -13.20 -15.32 -23.26
N VAL A 92 -12.25 -14.42 -23.51
CA VAL A 92 -11.93 -13.93 -24.85
C VAL A 92 -11.39 -15.06 -25.75
N SER A 93 -10.48 -15.88 -25.21
CA SER A 93 -9.95 -17.07 -25.89
C SER A 93 -11.08 -18.02 -26.28
N LYS A 94 -12.04 -18.27 -25.38
CA LYS A 94 -13.20 -19.11 -25.69
C LYS A 94 -13.99 -18.58 -26.88
N ASP A 95 -14.35 -17.30 -26.85
CA ASP A 95 -15.14 -16.67 -27.90
C ASP A 95 -14.43 -16.72 -29.27
N ILE A 96 -13.10 -16.48 -29.28
CA ILE A 96 -12.30 -16.56 -30.51
C ILE A 96 -12.23 -18.00 -31.03
N LEU A 97 -11.99 -18.97 -30.15
CA LEU A 97 -11.89 -20.38 -30.50
C LEU A 97 -13.22 -20.95 -31.03
N ASP A 98 -14.34 -20.52 -30.44
CA ASP A 98 -15.68 -20.88 -30.90
C ASP A 98 -15.99 -20.25 -32.27
N MET A 99 -15.59 -18.99 -32.49
CA MET A 99 -15.72 -18.34 -33.80
C MET A 99 -14.85 -18.99 -34.88
N ALA A 100 -13.64 -19.44 -34.52
CA ALA A 100 -12.72 -20.12 -35.43
C ALA A 100 -13.15 -21.56 -35.78
N ARG A 101 -14.20 -22.10 -35.12
CA ARG A 101 -14.70 -23.47 -35.30
C ARG A 101 -13.59 -24.53 -35.22
N LEU A 102 -12.64 -24.33 -34.32
CA LEU A 102 -11.54 -25.27 -34.12
C LEU A 102 -12.03 -26.54 -33.42
N ASP A 103 -11.36 -27.66 -33.70
CA ASP A 103 -11.64 -28.92 -33.03
C ASP A 103 -11.44 -28.80 -31.52
N PHE A 104 -12.30 -29.49 -30.77
CA PHE A 104 -12.29 -29.49 -29.31
C PHE A 104 -10.89 -29.78 -28.72
N TRP A 105 -10.16 -30.73 -29.30
CA TRP A 105 -8.79 -31.08 -28.87
C TRP A 105 -7.81 -29.91 -29.03
N ILE A 106 -7.90 -29.16 -30.12
CA ILE A 106 -7.06 -27.99 -30.37
C ILE A 106 -7.42 -26.87 -29.39
N GLN A 107 -8.71 -26.65 -29.13
CA GLN A 107 -9.16 -25.68 -28.14
C GLN A 107 -8.60 -26.02 -26.74
N CYS A 108 -8.69 -27.27 -26.30
CA CYS A 108 -8.13 -27.71 -25.03
C CYS A 108 -6.62 -27.53 -24.94
N CYS A 109 -5.87 -27.80 -26.02
CA CYS A 109 -4.42 -27.57 -26.05
C CYS A 109 -4.07 -26.09 -25.88
N ILE A 110 -4.78 -25.19 -26.56
CA ILE A 110 -4.54 -23.73 -26.47
C ILE A 110 -4.84 -23.23 -25.04
N PHE A 111 -5.97 -23.62 -24.46
CA PHE A 111 -6.30 -23.31 -23.07
C PHE A 111 -5.29 -23.87 -22.07
N GLY A 112 -4.78 -25.08 -22.33
CA GLY A 112 -3.74 -25.69 -21.51
C GLY A 112 -2.45 -24.88 -21.52
N ILE A 113 -1.98 -24.47 -22.70
CA ILE A 113 -0.79 -23.63 -22.85
C ILE A 113 -0.99 -22.27 -22.15
N GLU A 114 -2.14 -21.61 -22.39
CA GLU A 114 -2.49 -20.35 -21.76
C GLU A 114 -2.49 -20.45 -20.23
N SER A 115 -3.11 -21.52 -19.68
CA SER A 115 -3.17 -21.78 -18.24
C SER A 115 -1.78 -21.98 -17.65
N VAL A 116 -0.90 -22.74 -18.32
CA VAL A 116 0.49 -22.95 -17.86
C VAL A 116 1.28 -21.64 -17.84
N LEU A 117 1.12 -20.79 -18.87
CA LEU A 117 1.77 -19.48 -18.90
C LEU A 117 1.32 -18.60 -17.73
N PHE A 118 0.02 -18.55 -17.43
CA PHE A 118 -0.48 -17.82 -16.27
C PHE A 118 0.00 -18.41 -14.94
N LEU A 119 0.06 -19.73 -14.81
CA LEU A 119 0.57 -20.39 -13.60
C LEU A 119 2.03 -20.01 -13.33
N VAL A 120 2.88 -19.92 -14.36
CA VAL A 120 4.27 -19.47 -14.20
C VAL A 120 4.33 -18.05 -13.65
N ILE A 121 3.51 -17.14 -14.19
CA ILE A 121 3.45 -15.73 -13.73
C ILE A 121 2.94 -15.65 -12.28
N VAL A 122 1.86 -16.37 -11.96
CA VAL A 122 1.29 -16.42 -10.61
C VAL A 122 2.30 -16.99 -9.62
N GLN A 123 2.99 -18.07 -9.98
CA GLN A 123 4.01 -18.68 -9.15
C GLN A 123 5.17 -17.70 -8.88
N GLN A 124 5.65 -16.99 -9.89
CA GLN A 124 6.71 -16.00 -9.74
C GLN A 124 6.29 -14.87 -8.79
N LEU A 125 5.09 -14.29 -8.99
CA LEU A 125 4.56 -13.23 -8.13
C LEU A 125 4.32 -13.73 -6.69
N TRP A 126 3.89 -14.98 -6.53
CA TRP A 126 3.70 -15.61 -5.23
C TRP A 126 5.03 -15.80 -4.49
N CYS A 127 6.05 -16.28 -5.18
CA CYS A 127 7.41 -16.41 -4.63
C CYS A 127 7.96 -15.03 -4.21
N GLN A 128 7.81 -14.01 -5.05
CA GLN A 128 8.22 -12.64 -4.72
C GLN A 128 7.52 -12.11 -3.46
N ARG A 129 6.20 -12.32 -3.35
CA ARG A 129 5.44 -11.93 -2.16
C ARG A 129 5.97 -12.62 -0.91
N ARG A 130 6.27 -13.92 -0.99
CA ARG A 130 6.84 -14.67 0.14
C ARG A 130 8.21 -14.14 0.55
N GLN A 131 9.09 -13.89 -0.42
CA GLN A 131 10.43 -13.35 -0.16
C GLN A 131 10.36 -12.00 0.55
N ILE A 132 9.59 -11.05 0.00
CA ILE A 132 9.39 -9.72 0.60
C ILE A 132 8.81 -9.86 2.02
N LYS A 133 7.82 -10.72 2.20
CA LYS A 133 7.21 -10.93 3.52
C LYS A 133 8.23 -11.49 4.52
N SER A 134 9.03 -12.48 4.13
CA SER A 134 10.06 -13.06 5.00
C SER A 134 11.19 -12.09 5.32
N GLU A 135 11.63 -11.29 4.34
CA GLU A 135 12.65 -10.25 4.54
C GLU A 135 12.14 -9.22 5.54
N CYS A 136 10.93 -8.71 5.32
CA CYS A 136 10.29 -7.79 6.26
C CYS A 136 10.15 -8.40 7.66
N GLU A 137 9.65 -9.63 7.79
CA GLU A 137 9.55 -10.28 9.11
C GLU A 137 10.92 -10.46 9.79
N SER A 138 11.97 -10.75 9.02
CA SER A 138 13.34 -10.85 9.56
C SER A 138 13.87 -9.50 10.02
N GLU A 139 13.66 -8.44 9.24
CA GLU A 139 14.04 -7.07 9.63
C GLU A 139 13.27 -6.60 10.86
N LYS A 140 11.97 -6.91 10.95
CA LYS A 140 11.13 -6.60 12.13
C LYS A 140 11.71 -7.25 13.39
N LYS A 141 12.12 -8.52 13.30
CA LYS A 141 12.72 -9.26 14.43
C LYS A 141 14.08 -8.71 14.86
N ILE A 142 14.96 -8.39 13.90
CA ILE A 142 16.27 -7.80 14.21
C ILE A 142 16.09 -6.47 14.96
N ILE A 143 15.16 -5.62 14.51
CA ILE A 143 14.87 -4.34 15.18
C ILE A 143 14.31 -4.55 16.59
N GLU A 144 13.46 -5.55 16.81
CA GLU A 144 12.91 -5.85 18.13
C GLU A 144 13.97 -6.42 19.09
N GLU A 145 14.84 -7.30 18.58
CA GLU A 145 15.95 -7.89 19.34
C GLU A 145 17.01 -6.86 19.72
N ASP A 146 17.34 -5.92 18.83
CA ASP A 146 18.23 -4.78 19.13
C ASP A 146 17.69 -3.96 20.31
N ILE A 147 16.37 -3.73 20.36
CA ILE A 147 15.71 -2.99 21.45
C ILE A 147 15.73 -3.78 22.76
N GLU A 148 15.39 -5.08 22.72
CA GLU A 148 15.36 -5.94 23.91
C GLU A 148 16.75 -6.08 24.54
N ASN A 149 17.80 -6.13 23.71
CA ASN A 149 19.20 -6.18 24.15
C ASN A 149 19.71 -4.83 24.71
N GLY A 150 18.86 -3.78 24.79
CA GLY A 150 19.27 -2.44 25.22
C GLY A 150 20.19 -1.75 24.22
N CYS A 151 20.38 -2.36 23.05
CA CYS A 151 21.16 -1.86 21.93
C CYS A 151 20.24 -0.97 21.08
N ASN A 152 20.00 0.27 21.52
CA ASN A 152 19.56 1.35 20.61
C ASN A 152 20.71 1.74 19.64
N THR A 153 21.43 0.75 19.11
CA THR A 153 22.75 0.82 18.46
C THR A 153 22.71 1.50 17.12
N ARG A 154 21.56 1.53 16.43
CA ARG A 154 21.50 2.13 15.09
C ARG A 154 21.73 3.65 15.13
N PHE A 155 21.35 4.30 16.23
CA PHE A 155 21.65 5.71 16.48
C PHE A 155 22.43 5.86 17.80
N CYS A 156 23.60 5.21 17.89
CA CYS A 156 24.53 5.43 18.99
C CYS A 156 25.17 6.82 18.86
N PHE A 157 24.89 7.69 19.83
CA PHE A 157 25.47 9.04 19.89
C PHE A 157 26.50 9.12 21.02
N ASP A 158 27.76 9.37 20.67
CA ASP A 158 28.73 9.88 21.63
C ASP A 158 28.37 11.34 21.98
N SER A 159 27.64 11.51 23.08
CA SER A 159 27.23 12.82 23.62
C SER A 159 28.35 13.53 24.37
N HIS A 160 29.41 12.82 24.75
CA HIS A 160 30.33 13.24 25.80
C HIS A 160 31.17 14.50 25.52
N ASN A 161 31.19 15.03 24.29
CA ASN A 161 31.99 16.21 23.91
C ASN A 161 31.32 17.18 22.92
N LYS A 162 30.03 17.03 22.60
CA LYS A 162 29.35 17.82 21.56
C LYS A 162 28.36 18.81 22.16
N SER A 163 28.33 20.03 21.62
CA SER A 163 27.35 21.04 22.03
C SER A 163 25.91 20.65 21.64
N ASP A 164 24.91 21.14 22.37
CA ASP A 164 23.48 20.89 22.10
C ASP A 164 23.12 21.21 20.64
N LYS A 165 23.72 22.27 20.07
CA LYS A 165 23.51 22.70 18.69
C LYS A 165 24.06 21.68 17.68
N GLU A 166 25.24 21.13 17.93
CA GLU A 166 25.85 20.10 17.09
C GLU A 166 25.05 18.79 17.17
N GLN A 167 24.66 18.38 18.37
CA GLN A 167 23.83 17.19 18.55
C GLN A 167 22.50 17.32 17.76
N LEU A 168 21.84 18.48 17.85
CA LEU A 168 20.59 18.74 17.13
C LEU A 168 20.78 18.72 15.59
N MET A 169 21.95 19.15 15.11
CA MET A 169 22.29 19.11 13.70
C MET A 169 22.56 17.69 13.20
N ILE A 170 23.25 16.86 14.00
CA ILE A 170 23.48 15.45 13.66
C ILE A 170 22.15 14.69 13.60
N LEU A 171 21.26 14.91 14.58
CA LEU A 171 19.91 14.32 14.59
C LEU A 171 19.10 14.69 13.34
N LYS A 172 19.19 15.95 12.89
CA LYS A 172 18.55 16.38 11.64
C LYS A 172 19.14 15.67 10.42
N ASN A 173 20.47 15.57 10.34
CA ASN A 173 21.13 14.91 9.22
C ASN A 173 20.77 13.42 9.16
N LEU A 174 20.72 12.74 10.31
CA LEU A 174 20.29 11.34 10.39
C LEU A 174 18.83 11.15 9.99
N TYR A 175 17.94 12.05 10.41
CA TYR A 175 16.56 12.05 9.94
C TYR A 175 16.51 12.12 8.41
N SER A 176 17.24 13.04 7.80
CA SER A 176 17.27 13.16 6.34
C SER A 176 17.97 12.00 5.62
N GLN A 177 18.90 11.31 6.27
CA GLN A 177 19.60 10.18 5.67
C GLN A 177 18.79 8.88 5.75
N GLU A 178 17.99 8.68 6.79
CA GLU A 178 17.30 7.41 7.04
C GLU A 178 15.79 7.49 6.83
N ILE A 179 15.12 8.59 7.21
CA ILE A 179 13.66 8.71 7.16
C ILE A 179 13.18 9.31 5.83
N ASP A 180 13.86 10.33 5.30
CA ASP A 180 13.49 10.91 3.99
C ASP A 180 13.48 9.87 2.85
N PRO A 181 14.48 8.97 2.69
CA PRO A 181 14.40 7.95 1.64
C PRO A 181 13.28 6.92 1.87
N LEU A 182 12.93 6.62 3.13
CA LEU A 182 11.79 5.76 3.43
C LEU A 182 10.47 6.44 3.03
N ASN A 183 10.31 7.73 3.30
CA ASN A 183 9.15 8.50 2.86
C ASN A 183 9.05 8.55 1.33
N GLU A 184 10.17 8.76 0.64
CA GLU A 184 10.20 8.73 -0.82
C GLU A 184 9.80 7.35 -1.36
N LYS A 185 10.31 6.27 -0.76
CA LYS A 185 9.93 4.89 -1.11
C LYS A 185 8.44 4.63 -0.89
N ILE A 186 7.85 5.07 0.23
CA ILE A 186 6.41 4.98 0.49
C ILE A 186 5.61 5.73 -0.58
N GLN A 187 6.05 6.94 -0.93
CA GLN A 187 5.40 7.74 -1.96
C GLN A 187 5.48 7.09 -3.34
N LEU A 188 6.63 6.51 -3.70
CA LEU A 188 6.80 5.75 -4.94
C LEU A 188 5.89 4.53 -4.98
N LEU A 189 5.80 3.76 -3.89
CA LEU A 189 4.90 2.60 -3.79
C LEU A 189 3.43 3.00 -3.90
N HIS A 190 3.05 4.14 -3.32
CA HIS A 190 1.71 4.69 -3.43
C HIS A 190 1.38 5.09 -4.87
N ASN A 191 2.27 5.82 -5.54
CA ASN A 191 2.12 6.19 -6.94
C ASN A 191 2.03 4.96 -7.85
N GLN A 192 2.85 3.94 -7.59
CA GLN A 192 2.82 2.69 -8.34
C GLN A 192 1.47 1.97 -8.15
N THR A 193 0.97 1.88 -6.92
CA THR A 193 -0.33 1.27 -6.60
C THR A 193 -1.47 2.02 -7.31
N PHE A 194 -1.41 3.35 -7.34
CA PHE A 194 -2.37 4.17 -8.07
C PHE A 194 -2.34 3.88 -9.58
N CYS A 195 -1.15 3.77 -10.17
CA CYS A 195 -1.00 3.41 -11.58
C CYS A 195 -1.61 2.03 -11.90
N TRP A 196 -1.34 1.02 -11.07
CA TRP A 196 -1.94 -0.31 -11.23
C TRP A 196 -3.47 -0.28 -11.09
N THR A 197 -4.00 0.56 -10.21
CA THR A 197 -5.46 0.74 -10.03
C THR A 197 -6.11 1.34 -11.27
N MET A 198 -5.48 2.37 -11.87
CA MET A 198 -5.94 2.98 -13.12
C MET A 198 -5.90 1.98 -14.29
N PHE A 199 -4.81 1.22 -14.39
CA PHE A 199 -4.68 0.17 -15.41
C PHE A 199 -5.76 -0.91 -15.25
N SER A 200 -5.94 -1.44 -14.04
CA SER A 200 -6.97 -2.43 -13.72
C SER A 200 -8.37 -1.94 -14.08
N THR A 201 -8.69 -0.71 -13.69
CA THR A 201 -9.95 -0.04 -14.03
C THR A 201 -10.17 0.02 -15.54
N SER A 202 -9.15 0.39 -16.29
CA SER A 202 -9.22 0.52 -17.75
C SER A 202 -9.48 -0.83 -18.42
N VAL A 203 -8.79 -1.89 -17.96
CA VAL A 203 -8.99 -3.26 -18.44
C VAL A 203 -10.42 -3.75 -18.16
N ILE A 204 -10.95 -3.50 -16.96
CA ILE A 204 -12.33 -3.88 -16.60
C ILE A 204 -13.34 -3.17 -17.49
N ILE A 205 -13.18 -1.86 -17.71
CA ILE A 205 -14.07 -1.07 -18.58
C ILE A 205 -14.05 -1.65 -20.00
N LEU A 206 -12.87 -1.86 -20.58
CA LEU A 206 -12.72 -2.42 -21.93
C LEU A 206 -13.39 -3.80 -22.03
N PHE A 207 -13.22 -4.65 -21.03
CA PHE A 207 -13.84 -5.97 -21.01
C PHE A 207 -15.37 -5.90 -20.91
N CYS A 208 -15.93 -5.01 -20.07
CA CYS A 208 -17.38 -4.83 -20.01
C CYS A 208 -17.96 -4.39 -21.37
N TRP A 209 -17.26 -3.51 -22.08
CA TRP A 209 -17.67 -3.09 -23.42
C TRP A 209 -17.54 -4.21 -24.45
N TYR A 210 -16.48 -5.03 -24.37
CA TYR A 210 -16.34 -6.23 -25.17
C TYR A 210 -17.54 -7.19 -24.97
N CYS A 211 -17.90 -7.48 -23.72
CA CYS A 211 -19.06 -8.33 -23.41
C CYS A 211 -20.38 -7.73 -23.88
N ALA A 212 -20.52 -6.40 -23.90
CA ALA A 212 -21.72 -5.73 -24.42
C ALA A 212 -21.78 -5.75 -25.96
N ALA A 213 -20.63 -5.72 -26.65
CA ALA A 213 -20.57 -5.77 -28.10
C ALA A 213 -21.02 -7.13 -28.67
N GLN A 214 -20.73 -8.24 -27.98
CA GLN A 214 -21.11 -9.59 -28.41
C GLN A 214 -22.62 -9.77 -28.69
N PRO A 215 -23.54 -9.50 -27.75
CA PRO A 215 -24.97 -9.63 -27.99
C PRO A 215 -25.50 -8.58 -28.98
N VAL A 216 -24.86 -7.40 -29.07
CA VAL A 216 -25.19 -6.39 -30.09
C VAL A 216 -24.90 -6.92 -31.49
N MET A 217 -23.70 -7.49 -31.71
CA MET A 217 -23.34 -8.12 -32.98
C MET A 217 -24.27 -9.28 -33.34
N LYS A 218 -24.66 -10.08 -32.35
CA LYS A 218 -25.62 -11.17 -32.54
C LYS A 218 -27.00 -10.64 -32.95
N ALA A 219 -27.51 -9.62 -32.26
CA ALA A 219 -28.78 -8.99 -32.58
C ALA A 219 -28.80 -8.38 -33.99
N PHE A 220 -27.69 -7.78 -34.45
CA PHE A 220 -27.55 -7.28 -35.82
C PHE A 220 -27.61 -8.41 -36.87
N LYS A 221 -27.06 -9.60 -36.55
CA LYS A 221 -27.07 -10.75 -37.47
C LYS A 221 -28.43 -11.45 -37.53
N THR A 222 -29.10 -11.62 -36.40
CA THR A 222 -30.35 -12.42 -36.33
C THR A 222 -31.61 -11.59 -36.50
N GLY A 223 -31.58 -10.30 -36.16
CA GLY A 223 -32.77 -9.43 -36.16
C GLY A 223 -33.85 -9.82 -35.14
N SER A 224 -33.57 -10.75 -34.23
CA SER A 224 -34.54 -11.26 -33.27
C SER A 224 -34.83 -10.25 -32.16
N ASN A 225 -36.12 -10.06 -31.83
CA ASN A 225 -36.54 -9.21 -30.72
C ASN A 225 -35.95 -9.63 -29.36
N GLU A 226 -35.69 -10.93 -29.17
CA GLU A 226 -35.05 -11.42 -27.95
C GLU A 226 -33.58 -11.02 -27.87
N ASP A 227 -32.84 -11.15 -28.98
CA ASP A 227 -31.43 -10.76 -29.05
C ASP A 227 -31.27 -9.24 -28.92
N ILE A 228 -32.18 -8.44 -29.49
CA ILE A 228 -32.22 -6.97 -29.33
C ILE A 228 -32.45 -6.58 -27.86
N LYS A 229 -33.36 -7.27 -27.16
CA LYS A 229 -33.63 -7.03 -25.73
C LYS A 229 -32.42 -7.39 -24.86
N LEU A 230 -31.74 -8.49 -25.19
CA LEU A 230 -30.50 -8.91 -24.51
C LEU A 230 -29.38 -7.88 -24.73
N ALA A 231 -29.17 -7.43 -25.98
CA ALA A 231 -28.20 -6.41 -26.33
C ALA A 231 -28.41 -5.09 -25.55
N ARG A 232 -29.65 -4.60 -25.47
CA ARG A 232 -29.98 -3.40 -24.67
C ARG A 232 -29.61 -3.55 -23.20
N ARG A 233 -29.89 -4.71 -22.60
CA ARG A 233 -29.55 -4.99 -21.19
C ARG A 233 -28.04 -5.02 -20.99
N SER A 234 -27.29 -5.67 -21.87
CA SER A 234 -25.83 -5.75 -21.77
C SER A 234 -25.16 -4.39 -21.93
N VAL A 235 -25.65 -3.54 -22.85
CA VAL A 235 -25.17 -2.16 -22.99
C VAL A 235 -25.49 -1.31 -21.75
N ALA A 236 -26.71 -1.42 -21.22
CA ALA A 236 -27.08 -0.71 -19.99
C ALA A 236 -26.19 -1.11 -18.80
N LEU A 237 -25.85 -2.40 -18.68
CA LEU A 237 -24.91 -2.90 -17.66
C LEU A 237 -23.50 -2.34 -17.88
N ALA A 238 -22.98 -2.33 -19.12
CA ALA A 238 -21.65 -1.78 -19.41
C ALA A 238 -21.57 -0.28 -19.10
N VAL A 239 -22.61 0.49 -19.43
CA VAL A 239 -22.71 1.92 -19.09
C VAL A 239 -22.75 2.10 -17.57
N TRP A 240 -23.58 1.33 -16.87
CA TRP A 240 -23.67 1.38 -15.40
C TRP A 240 -22.33 1.06 -14.74
N VAL A 241 -21.66 -0.01 -15.15
CA VAL A 241 -20.35 -0.41 -14.60
C VAL A 241 -19.30 0.66 -14.91
N THR A 242 -19.28 1.21 -16.13
CA THR A 242 -18.36 2.31 -16.48
C THR A 242 -18.58 3.52 -15.57
N LEU A 243 -19.83 3.93 -15.36
CA LEU A 243 -20.16 5.05 -14.46
C LEU A 243 -19.76 4.79 -13.01
N GLN A 244 -20.03 3.58 -12.50
CA GLN A 244 -19.66 3.20 -11.12
C GLN A 244 -18.15 3.20 -10.93
N VAL A 245 -17.43 2.56 -11.85
CA VAL A 245 -15.97 2.47 -11.79
C VAL A 245 -15.35 3.87 -11.94
N SER A 246 -15.80 4.67 -12.92
CA SER A 246 -15.35 6.06 -13.06
C SER A 246 -15.65 6.92 -11.83
N ALA A 247 -16.79 6.72 -11.17
CA ALA A 247 -17.13 7.44 -9.93
C ALA A 247 -16.22 7.05 -8.75
N ILE A 248 -15.88 5.76 -8.64
CA ILE A 248 -14.92 5.25 -7.63
C ILE A 248 -13.54 5.85 -7.88
N THR A 249 -13.04 5.76 -9.12
CA THR A 249 -11.75 6.32 -9.52
C THR A 249 -11.71 7.83 -9.30
N TRP A 250 -12.78 8.55 -9.64
CA TRP A 250 -12.90 9.99 -9.42
C TRP A 250 -12.85 10.36 -7.93
N LYS A 251 -13.58 9.63 -7.07
CA LYS A 251 -13.51 9.82 -5.61
C LYS A 251 -12.10 9.57 -5.07
N GLU A 252 -11.39 8.60 -5.62
CA GLU A 252 -10.02 8.29 -5.20
C GLU A 252 -9.03 9.38 -5.63
N ILE A 253 -9.20 9.95 -6.83
CA ILE A 253 -8.39 11.06 -7.36
C ILE A 253 -8.66 12.36 -6.58
N VAL A 254 -9.93 12.70 -6.37
CA VAL A 254 -10.34 13.95 -5.70
C VAL A 254 -10.10 13.87 -4.19
N GLY A 255 -10.33 12.72 -3.57
CA GLY A 255 -10.09 12.51 -2.13
C GLY A 255 -8.62 12.51 -1.72
N LYS A 256 -7.69 12.26 -2.65
CA LYS A 256 -6.24 12.20 -2.37
C LYS A 256 -5.47 13.48 -2.75
N GLY A 257 -6.16 14.55 -3.17
CA GLY A 257 -5.59 15.90 -3.28
C GLY A 257 -4.48 16.06 -4.33
N ASN A 258 -4.86 16.36 -5.57
CA ASN A 258 -4.19 17.13 -6.64
C ASN A 258 -2.66 17.09 -6.90
N ARG A 259 -1.84 16.29 -6.21
CA ARG A 259 -0.37 16.33 -6.37
C ARG A 259 0.19 15.33 -7.38
N ILE A 260 -0.62 14.36 -7.84
CA ILE A 260 -0.17 13.29 -8.75
C ILE A 260 -0.40 13.65 -10.22
N PHE A 261 -1.45 14.42 -10.54
CA PHE A 261 -1.80 14.72 -11.94
C PHE A 261 -0.77 15.62 -12.66
N PHE A 262 0.02 16.41 -11.92
CA PHE A 262 1.01 17.31 -12.50
C PHE A 262 2.35 16.64 -12.88
N ASN A 263 2.67 15.47 -12.31
CA ASN A 263 3.92 14.76 -12.62
C ASN A 263 3.77 13.75 -13.78
N PHE A 264 2.57 13.55 -14.30
CA PHE A 264 2.32 12.67 -15.46
C PHE A 264 2.35 13.42 -16.81
N LEU A 265 2.41 14.75 -16.79
CA LEU A 265 2.44 15.62 -17.98
C LEU A 265 3.83 16.25 -18.27
N ARG A 266 4.90 15.71 -17.68
CA ARG A 266 6.28 16.12 -17.91
C ARG A 266 7.16 14.91 -18.15
#